data_AF-A0A2E2U963-F1
#
_entry.id   AF-A0A2E2U963-F1
#
_cell.length_a   1.000
_cell.length_b   1.000
_cell.length_c   1.000
_cell.angle_alpha   90.00
_cell.angle_beta   90.00
_cell.angle_gamma   90.00
#
_symmetry.space_group_name_H-M   'P 1'
#
loop_
_entity.id
_entity.type
_entity.pdbx_description
1 polymer ?
#
loop_
_entity_poly.entity_id
_entity_poly.type
_entity_poly.pdbx_seq_one_letter_code
_entity_poly.pdbx_strand_id
1 'polypeptide(L)'
;MEETVVFPGRVSRINPTAKLIRLKIEFENAKFLNKNNRIEIWNESFPERRCLTYLEGRTNDYLLLRIPEYKKCRKTIYFATGSYLHMYSPDLENSLVTAKELVQILQRKHMALNARLSRYQSEVDGFIEKVDVVNKRYEVLRQKLELEWQKELTALEEDKTRAYQNFKQTQARLNDLEFKLRKYRVRDQNLKEDRWSLDPNLYYRK
;
A
#
# COMPACT_ATOMS: atom_id res chain seq x y z
N MET A 1 -15.83 -7.15 40.30
CA MET A 1 -14.37 -7.02 40.43
C MET A 1 -13.90 -8.29 41.10
N GLU A 2 -13.79 -9.38 40.34
CA GLU A 2 -13.61 -10.71 40.91
C GLU A 2 -12.12 -11.07 41.06
N GLU A 3 -11.87 -11.87 42.09
CA GLU A 3 -10.62 -12.20 42.75
C GLU A 3 -9.53 -12.72 41.79
N THR A 4 -8.70 -11.82 41.25
CA THR A 4 -7.55 -12.18 40.39
C THR A 4 -6.26 -12.46 41.16
N VAL A 5 -6.30 -12.39 42.50
CA VAL A 5 -5.12 -12.54 43.37
C VAL A 5 -5.02 -13.94 43.96
N VAL A 6 -6.15 -14.64 44.10
CA VAL A 6 -6.19 -16.05 44.48
C VAL A 6 -6.17 -16.90 43.23
N PHE A 7 -5.20 -17.81 43.14
CA PHE A 7 -5.09 -18.70 41.99
C PHE A 7 -4.85 -20.14 42.45
N PRO A 8 -5.49 -21.12 41.80
CA PRO A 8 -5.30 -22.51 42.15
C PRO A 8 -4.06 -23.11 41.50
N GLY A 9 -3.61 -24.23 42.06
CA GLY A 9 -2.60 -25.07 41.45
C GLY A 9 -2.62 -26.50 41.98
N ARG A 10 -2.19 -27.44 41.15
CA ARG A 10 -2.13 -28.86 41.49
C ARG A 10 -0.70 -29.28 41.80
N VAL A 11 -0.50 -29.99 42.89
CA VAL A 11 0.83 -30.50 43.25
C VAL A 11 1.28 -31.55 42.24
N SER A 12 2.33 -31.25 41.47
CA SER A 12 2.90 -32.16 40.49
C SER A 12 4.03 -33.01 41.09
N ARG A 13 4.92 -32.39 41.86
CA ARG A 13 6.05 -33.10 42.49
C ARG A 13 6.42 -32.44 43.81
N ILE A 14 6.79 -33.27 44.78
CA ILE A 14 7.24 -32.82 46.10
C ILE A 14 8.67 -33.32 46.29
N ASN A 15 9.57 -32.42 46.70
CA ASN A 15 10.90 -32.78 47.14
C ASN A 15 11.08 -32.39 48.62
N PRO A 16 10.91 -33.34 49.56
CA PRO A 16 10.95 -33.05 50.99
C PRO A 16 12.36 -32.70 51.49
N THR A 17 13.43 -33.23 50.88
CA THR A 17 14.81 -32.94 51.31
C THR A 17 15.20 -31.51 50.97
N ALA A 18 14.88 -31.07 49.75
CA ALA A 18 15.10 -29.69 49.31
C ALA A 18 14.04 -28.70 49.83
N LYS A 19 12.99 -29.18 50.50
CA LYS A 19 11.81 -28.39 50.94
C LYS A 19 11.13 -27.64 49.79
N LEU A 20 11.08 -28.26 48.61
CA LEU A 20 10.54 -27.68 47.38
C LEU A 20 9.27 -28.40 46.95
N ILE A 21 8.34 -27.66 46.38
CA ILE A 21 7.13 -28.18 45.74
C ILE A 21 6.99 -27.60 44.35
N ARG A 22 6.72 -28.47 43.39
CA ARG A 22 6.32 -28.09 42.04
C ARG A 22 4.81 -28.18 41.92
N LEU A 23 4.18 -27.05 41.62
CA LEU A 23 2.75 -26.95 41.34
C LEU A 23 2.55 -26.74 39.85
N LYS A 24 1.60 -27.46 39.26
CA LYS A 24 1.06 -27.14 37.94
C LYS A 24 -0.03 -26.08 38.10
N ILE A 25 0.04 -25.04 37.30
CA ILE A 25 -0.89 -23.90 37.32
C ILE A 25 -1.49 -23.68 35.93
N GLU A 26 -2.70 -23.12 35.90
CA GLU A 26 -3.39 -22.68 34.67
C GLU A 26 -3.65 -21.16 34.70
N PHE A 27 -2.84 -20.44 35.49
CA PHE A 27 -3.03 -19.03 35.79
C PHE A 27 -2.14 -18.14 34.91
N GLU A 28 -2.74 -17.44 33.94
CA GLU A 28 -2.02 -16.61 32.97
C GLU A 28 -1.21 -15.46 33.61
N ASN A 29 -1.71 -14.94 34.73
CA ASN A 29 -1.07 -13.84 35.45
C ASN A 29 0.14 -14.29 36.29
N ALA A 30 0.49 -15.58 36.28
CA ALA A 30 1.72 -16.07 36.91
C ALA A 30 2.98 -15.40 36.36
N LYS A 31 2.92 -14.79 35.17
CA LYS A 31 4.01 -13.98 34.59
C LYS A 31 4.43 -12.78 35.44
N PHE A 32 3.54 -12.29 36.29
CA PHE A 32 3.82 -11.15 37.18
C PHE A 32 4.44 -11.57 38.52
N LEU A 33 4.59 -12.87 38.77
CA LEU A 33 5.33 -13.36 39.92
C LEU A 33 6.84 -13.30 39.67
N ASN A 34 7.57 -12.83 40.67
CA ASN A 34 9.02 -12.73 40.68
C ASN A 34 9.64 -13.67 41.70
N LYS A 35 10.92 -14.00 41.50
CA LYS A 35 11.67 -14.82 42.45
C LYS A 35 11.63 -14.18 43.84
N ASN A 36 11.50 -15.03 44.86
CA ASN A 36 11.33 -14.70 46.27
C ASN A 36 10.01 -14.03 46.66
N ASN A 37 9.02 -13.92 45.76
CA ASN A 37 7.70 -13.45 46.16
C ASN A 37 7.07 -14.39 47.20
N ARG A 38 6.39 -13.77 48.16
CA ARG A 38 5.67 -14.47 49.23
C ARG A 38 4.36 -15.02 48.68
N ILE A 39 4.15 -16.32 48.87
CA ILE A 39 2.94 -17.03 48.46
C ILE A 39 2.38 -17.79 49.66
N GLU A 40 1.14 -17.49 50.01
CA GLU A 40 0.35 -18.23 50.98
C GLU A 40 -0.37 -19.36 50.26
N ILE A 41 -0.24 -20.59 50.75
CA ILE A 41 -0.94 -21.75 50.21
C ILE A 41 -1.90 -22.33 51.24
N TRP A 42 -3.05 -22.85 50.81
CA TRP A 42 -4.00 -23.58 51.65
C TRP A 42 -4.79 -24.61 50.85
N ASN A 43 -5.45 -25.51 51.57
CA ASN A 43 -6.37 -26.48 51.01
C ASN A 43 -7.80 -25.96 51.19
N GLU A 44 -8.67 -26.20 50.21
CA GLU A 44 -10.07 -25.76 50.23
C GLU A 44 -10.83 -26.27 51.45
N SER A 45 -10.52 -27.49 51.91
CA SER A 45 -11.15 -28.07 53.10
C SER A 45 -10.85 -27.32 54.41
N PHE A 46 -9.74 -26.56 54.47
CA PHE A 46 -9.32 -25.84 55.68
C PHE A 46 -8.73 -24.46 55.32
N PRO A 47 -9.57 -23.48 54.95
CA PRO A 47 -9.10 -22.19 54.43
C PRO A 47 -8.38 -21.31 55.47
N GLU A 48 -8.66 -21.52 56.75
CA GLU A 48 -8.00 -20.81 57.87
C GLU A 48 -6.53 -21.23 58.03
N ARG A 49 -6.18 -22.42 57.56
CA ARG A 49 -4.85 -23.00 57.72
C ARG A 49 -4.00 -22.69 56.51
N ARG A 50 -3.22 -21.61 56.60
CA ARG A 50 -2.32 -21.17 55.54
C ARG A 50 -0.86 -21.47 55.86
N CYS A 51 -0.08 -21.69 54.81
CA CYS A 51 1.36 -21.85 54.90
C CYS A 51 2.06 -20.79 54.07
N LEU A 52 3.15 -20.28 54.64
CA LEU A 52 4.04 -19.36 53.96
C LEU A 52 5.06 -20.11 53.11
N THR A 53 5.15 -19.69 51.86
CA THR A 53 6.09 -20.21 50.87
C THR A 53 6.69 -19.06 50.07
N TYR A 54 7.80 -19.34 49.39
CA TYR A 54 8.48 -18.38 48.54
C TYR A 54 8.67 -18.94 47.13
N LEU A 55 8.49 -18.13 46.11
CA LEU A 55 8.73 -18.54 44.72
C LEU A 55 10.23 -18.67 44.43
N GLU A 56 10.70 -19.83 44.01
CA GLU A 56 12.09 -20.03 43.55
C GLU A 56 12.23 -19.92 42.04
N GLY A 57 11.20 -20.34 41.31
CA GLY A 57 11.18 -20.27 39.85
C GLY A 57 9.77 -20.48 39.30
N ARG A 58 9.53 -19.92 38.11
CA ARG A 58 8.27 -20.06 37.39
C ARG A 58 8.50 -20.43 35.93
N THR A 59 7.57 -21.17 35.38
CA THR A 59 7.31 -21.32 33.96
C THR A 59 5.84 -20.97 33.70
N ASN A 60 5.37 -21.06 32.46
CA ASN A 60 3.97 -20.78 32.14
C ASN A 60 3.01 -21.76 32.83
N ASP A 61 3.40 -23.04 32.91
CA ASP A 61 2.53 -24.10 33.44
C ASP A 61 2.92 -24.56 34.85
N TYR A 62 4.09 -24.18 35.37
CA TYR A 62 4.58 -24.65 36.66
C TYR A 62 5.17 -23.54 37.53
N LEU A 63 4.90 -23.65 38.83
CA LEU A 63 5.57 -22.88 39.87
C LEU A 63 6.42 -23.80 40.73
N LEU A 64 7.62 -23.34 41.08
CA LEU A 64 8.50 -23.99 42.03
C LEU A 64 8.53 -23.15 43.32
N LEU A 65 7.93 -23.69 44.38
CA LEU A 65 7.82 -23.03 45.67
C LEU A 65 8.75 -23.67 46.69
N ARG A 66 9.43 -22.83 47.48
CA ARG A 66 10.21 -23.22 48.66
C ARG A 66 9.38 -23.03 49.93
N ILE A 67 9.36 -24.05 50.78
CA ILE A 67 8.65 -24.03 52.06
C ILE A 67 9.67 -24.03 53.22
N PRO A 68 9.87 -22.90 53.92
CA PRO A 68 10.83 -22.83 55.03
C PRO A 68 10.57 -23.88 56.12
N GLU A 69 9.32 -23.97 56.59
CA GLU A 69 8.84 -24.88 57.63
C GLU A 69 8.07 -26.08 57.04
N TYR A 70 8.68 -26.82 56.10
CA TYR A 70 8.02 -27.90 55.36
C TYR A 70 7.26 -28.92 56.24
N LYS A 71 7.88 -29.40 57.33
CA LYS A 71 7.27 -30.42 58.21
C LYS A 71 5.99 -29.92 58.90
N LYS A 72 6.01 -28.68 59.39
CA LYS A 72 4.85 -28.05 60.03
C LYS A 72 3.77 -27.81 58.99
N CYS A 73 4.16 -27.22 57.86
CA CYS A 73 3.23 -26.90 56.80
C CYS A 73 2.47 -28.12 56.26
N ARG A 74 3.19 -29.22 56.02
CA ARG A 74 2.60 -30.47 55.55
C ARG A 74 1.58 -31.06 56.54
N LYS A 75 1.82 -30.91 57.85
CA LYS A 75 0.87 -31.34 58.90
C LYS A 75 -0.31 -30.38 59.04
N THR A 76 -0.14 -29.10 58.75
CA THR A 76 -1.18 -28.09 58.91
C THR A 76 -2.21 -28.16 57.78
N ILE A 77 -1.76 -28.23 56.53
CA ILE A 77 -2.62 -28.17 55.33
C ILE A 77 -2.97 -29.56 54.79
N TYR A 78 -2.14 -30.57 55.08
CA TYR A 78 -2.22 -31.91 54.51
C TYR A 78 -2.29 -31.92 52.98
N PHE A 79 -1.14 -31.92 52.32
CA PHE A 79 -1.04 -32.05 50.87
C PHE A 79 -0.13 -33.21 50.47
N ALA A 80 -0.44 -33.80 49.32
CA ALA A 80 0.30 -34.87 48.66
C ALA A 80 0.43 -34.56 47.17
N THR A 81 1.18 -35.40 46.45
CA THR A 81 1.22 -35.32 44.98
C THR A 81 -0.20 -35.52 44.43
N GLY A 82 -0.64 -34.62 43.55
CA GLY A 82 -1.98 -34.60 42.99
C GLY A 82 -2.98 -33.73 43.74
N SER A 83 -2.67 -33.27 44.96
CA SER A 83 -3.54 -32.37 45.74
C SER A 83 -3.75 -31.03 45.03
N TYR A 84 -4.95 -30.48 45.18
CA TYR A 84 -5.31 -29.15 44.73
C TYR A 84 -5.10 -28.15 45.86
N LEU A 85 -4.42 -27.05 45.58
CA LEU A 85 -4.10 -26.01 46.55
C LEU A 85 -4.49 -24.64 46.00
N HIS A 86 -5.04 -23.81 46.86
CA HIS A 86 -5.25 -22.40 46.57
C HIS A 86 -4.04 -21.61 47.04
N MET A 87 -3.71 -20.58 46.27
CA MET A 87 -2.56 -19.73 46.51
C MET A 87 -2.96 -18.26 46.49
N TYR A 88 -2.35 -17.46 47.35
CA TYR A 88 -2.49 -16.00 47.39
C TYR A 88 -1.11 -15.37 47.51
N SER A 89 -0.88 -14.24 46.84
CA SER A 89 0.35 -13.48 46.99
C SER A 89 0.06 -11.99 47.08
N PRO A 90 0.50 -11.31 48.16
CA PRO A 90 0.38 -9.86 48.25
C PRO A 90 1.30 -9.14 47.25
N ASP A 91 2.47 -9.72 46.93
CA ASP A 91 3.39 -9.16 45.94
C ASP A 91 2.81 -9.19 44.52
N LEU A 92 2.03 -10.24 44.22
CA LEU A 92 1.30 -10.35 42.96
C LEU A 92 0.24 -9.25 42.83
N GLU A 93 -0.48 -8.95 43.91
CA GLU A 93 -1.51 -7.90 43.92
C GLU A 93 -0.91 -6.55 43.51
N ASN A 94 0.21 -6.17 44.14
CA ASN A 94 0.95 -4.95 43.81
C ASN A 94 1.48 -4.98 42.36
N SER A 95 1.99 -6.14 41.92
CA SER A 95 2.49 -6.31 40.55
C SER A 95 1.37 -6.21 39.51
N LEU A 96 0.15 -6.62 39.84
CA LEU A 96 -1.02 -6.49 38.97
C LEU A 96 -1.51 -5.04 38.87
N VAL A 97 -1.45 -4.28 39.96
CA VAL A 97 -1.79 -2.84 39.94
C VAL A 97 -0.83 -2.10 39.01
N THR A 98 0.47 -2.27 39.21
CA THR A 98 1.50 -1.65 38.37
C THR A 98 1.42 -2.11 36.91
N ALA A 99 1.12 -3.37 36.65
CA ALA A 99 0.89 -3.87 35.30
C ALA A 99 -0.31 -3.19 34.62
N LYS A 100 -1.42 -2.98 35.34
CA LYS A 100 -2.59 -2.27 34.80
C LYS A 100 -2.26 -0.83 34.45
N GLU A 101 -1.52 -0.13 35.30
CA GLU A 101 -1.05 1.23 35.02
C GLU A 101 -0.15 1.27 33.77
N LEU A 102 0.77 0.32 33.66
CA LEU A 102 1.65 0.21 32.49
C LEU A 102 0.84 -0.04 31.22
N VAL A 103 -0.17 -0.91 31.25
CA VAL A 103 -1.06 -1.17 30.12
C VAL A 103 -1.79 0.12 29.70
N GLN A 104 -2.28 0.91 30.64
CA GLN A 104 -2.92 2.20 30.33
C GLN A 104 -1.94 3.17 29.67
N ILE A 105 -0.70 3.25 30.15
CA ILE A 105 0.35 4.08 29.54
C ILE A 105 0.66 3.60 28.11
N LEU A 106 0.77 2.29 27.91
CA LEU A 106 1.04 1.71 26.59
C LEU A 106 -0.12 1.96 25.62
N GLN A 107 -1.37 1.86 26.07
CA GLN A 107 -2.54 2.19 25.26
C GLN A 107 -2.55 3.66 24.83
N ARG A 108 -2.21 4.59 25.73
CA ARG A 108 -2.08 6.02 25.40
C ARG A 108 -0.97 6.26 24.37
N LYS A 109 0.19 5.61 24.53
CA LYS A 109 1.30 5.69 23.56
C LYS A 109 0.89 5.15 22.19
N HIS A 110 0.21 4.01 22.15
CA HIS A 110 -0.30 3.41 20.93
C HIS A 110 -1.27 4.35 20.21
N MET A 111 -2.22 4.94 20.94
CA MET A 111 -3.16 5.91 20.37
C MET A 111 -2.44 7.14 19.77
N ALA A 112 -1.46 7.70 20.48
CA ALA A 112 -0.68 8.84 20.01
C ALA A 112 0.12 8.52 18.74
N LEU A 113 0.74 7.33 18.68
CA LEU A 113 1.46 6.87 17.50
C LEU A 113 0.53 6.64 16.30
N ASN A 114 -0.64 6.03 16.52
CA ASN A 114 -1.63 5.84 15.46
C ASN A 114 -2.14 7.17 14.91
N ALA A 115 -2.42 8.15 15.77
CA ALA A 115 -2.80 9.49 15.33
C ALA A 115 -1.68 10.20 14.56
N ARG A 116 -0.41 9.94 14.90
CA ARG A 116 0.74 10.45 14.13
C ARG A 116 0.86 9.77 12.77
N LEU A 117 0.69 8.45 12.72
CA LEU A 117 0.72 7.68 11.47
C LEU A 117 -0.38 8.14 10.51
N SER A 118 -1.61 8.30 11.00
CA SER A 118 -2.74 8.78 10.20
C SER A 118 -2.48 10.18 9.60
N ARG A 119 -1.83 11.08 10.35
CA ARG A 119 -1.43 12.39 9.83
C ARG A 119 -0.44 12.28 8.68
N TYR A 120 0.61 11.48 8.83
CA TYR A 120 1.57 11.27 7.75
C TYR A 120 0.95 10.61 6.53
N GLN A 121 0.02 9.67 6.73
CA GLN A 121 -0.72 9.07 5.64
C GLN A 121 -1.53 10.12 4.86
N SER A 122 -2.29 10.97 5.55
CA SER A 122 -3.03 12.06 4.89
C SER A 122 -2.14 13.06 4.15
N GLU A 123 -0.92 13.28 4.67
CA GLU A 123 0.05 14.16 4.02
C GLU A 123 0.58 13.55 2.71
N VAL A 124 0.90 12.25 2.73
CA VAL A 124 1.31 11.48 1.55
C VAL A 124 0.19 11.44 0.51
N ASP A 125 -1.04 11.15 0.93
CA ASP A 125 -2.20 11.14 0.04
C ASP A 125 -2.40 12.51 -0.61
N GLY A 126 -2.25 13.59 0.16
CA GLY A 126 -2.29 14.95 -0.37
C GLY A 126 -1.17 15.27 -1.38
N PHE A 127 0.01 14.65 -1.25
CA PHE A 127 1.07 14.78 -2.28
C PHE A 127 0.72 14.02 -3.56
N ILE A 128 0.14 12.82 -3.44
CA ILE A 128 -0.31 12.02 -4.59
C ILE A 128 -1.39 12.79 -5.36
N GLU A 129 -2.38 13.35 -4.67
CA GLU A 129 -3.43 14.16 -5.30
C GLU A 129 -2.87 15.37 -6.05
N LYS A 130 -1.89 16.08 -5.46
CA LYS A 130 -1.23 17.21 -6.13
C LYS A 130 -0.52 16.78 -7.41
N VAL A 131 0.19 15.64 -7.37
CA VAL A 131 0.86 15.08 -8.55
C VAL A 131 -0.16 14.72 -9.63
N ASP A 132 -1.27 14.08 -9.27
CA ASP A 132 -2.32 13.70 -10.21
C ASP A 132 -2.98 14.92 -10.87
N VAL A 133 -3.25 15.98 -10.12
CA VAL A 133 -3.80 17.23 -10.67
C VAL A 133 -2.84 17.85 -11.68
N VAL A 134 -1.55 17.88 -11.36
CA VAL A 134 -0.51 18.41 -12.26
C VAL A 134 -0.42 17.55 -13.52
N ASN A 135 -0.37 16.22 -13.38
CA ASN A 135 -0.30 15.30 -14.50
C ASN A 135 -1.50 15.44 -15.43
N LYS A 136 -2.73 15.46 -14.88
CA LYS A 136 -3.96 15.65 -15.67
C LYS A 136 -3.96 16.98 -16.42
N ARG A 137 -3.48 18.06 -15.79
CA ARG A 137 -3.37 19.38 -16.46
C ARG A 137 -2.47 19.31 -17.68
N TYR A 138 -1.29 18.69 -17.56
CA TYR A 138 -0.34 18.59 -18.67
C TYR A 138 -0.82 17.60 -19.74
N GLU A 139 -1.51 16.54 -19.36
CA GLU A 139 -2.11 15.59 -20.30
C GLU A 139 -3.15 16.29 -21.20
N VAL A 140 -4.05 17.08 -20.62
CA VAL A 140 -5.04 17.86 -21.38
C VAL A 140 -4.36 18.87 -22.31
N LEU A 141 -3.29 19.52 -21.84
CA LEU A 141 -2.53 20.47 -22.67
C LEU A 141 -1.86 19.76 -23.86
N ARG A 142 -1.31 18.56 -23.63
CA ARG A 142 -0.72 17.74 -24.71
C ARG A 142 -1.77 17.35 -25.74
N GLN A 143 -2.94 16.89 -25.32
CA GLN A 143 -4.04 16.56 -26.23
C GLN A 143 -4.49 17.76 -27.07
N LYS A 144 -4.57 18.96 -26.47
CA LYS A 144 -4.90 20.19 -27.22
C LYS A 144 -3.86 20.51 -28.29
N LEU A 145 -2.58 20.42 -27.95
CA LEU A 145 -1.48 20.65 -28.90
C LEU A 145 -1.47 19.61 -30.01
N GLU A 146 -1.74 18.33 -29.70
CA GLU A 146 -1.87 17.26 -30.71
C GLU A 146 -3.03 17.54 -31.67
N LEU A 147 -4.18 18.03 -31.17
CA LEU A 147 -5.32 18.41 -32.00
C LEU A 147 -5.03 19.64 -32.87
N GLU A 148 -4.36 20.67 -32.32
CA GLU A 148 -3.94 21.84 -33.10
C GLU A 148 -2.96 21.43 -34.21
N TRP A 149 -1.99 20.58 -33.88
CA TRP A 149 -1.03 20.06 -34.86
C TRP A 149 -1.72 19.28 -35.98
N GLN A 150 -2.69 18.42 -35.66
CA GLN A 150 -3.47 17.70 -36.68
C GLN A 150 -4.24 18.66 -37.58
N LYS A 151 -4.85 19.71 -37.02
CA LYS A 151 -5.57 20.72 -37.81
C LYS A 151 -4.65 21.46 -38.77
N GLU A 152 -3.48 21.89 -38.31
CA GLU A 152 -2.49 22.57 -39.15
C GLU A 152 -2.00 21.65 -40.29
N LEU A 153 -1.74 20.37 -40.00
CA LEU A 153 -1.40 19.39 -41.03
C LEU A 153 -2.51 19.25 -42.08
N THR A 154 -3.77 19.14 -41.66
CA THR A 154 -4.89 19.04 -42.59
C THR A 154 -5.04 20.29 -43.46
N ALA A 155 -4.85 21.48 -42.88
CA ALA A 155 -4.89 22.74 -43.62
C ALA A 155 -3.78 22.81 -44.70
N LEU A 156 -2.56 22.40 -44.35
CA LEU A 156 -1.45 22.34 -45.30
C LEU A 156 -1.69 21.31 -46.43
N GLU A 157 -2.30 20.18 -46.11
CA GLU A 157 -2.68 19.18 -47.12
C GLU A 157 -3.76 19.72 -48.06
N GLU A 158 -4.79 20.41 -47.53
CA GLU A 158 -5.80 21.08 -48.35
C GLU A 158 -5.16 22.13 -49.26
N ASP A 159 -4.29 22.98 -48.74
CA ASP A 159 -3.61 24.01 -49.54
C ASP A 159 -2.76 23.39 -50.65
N LYS A 160 -2.02 22.31 -50.35
CA LYS A 160 -1.27 21.54 -51.34
C LYS A 160 -2.18 20.98 -52.43
N THR A 161 -3.31 20.37 -52.06
CA THR A 161 -4.24 19.79 -53.05
C THR A 161 -4.87 20.86 -53.93
N ARG A 162 -5.29 22.00 -53.36
CA ARG A 162 -5.82 23.16 -54.11
C ARG A 162 -4.77 23.73 -55.06
N ALA A 163 -3.54 23.95 -54.59
CA ALA A 163 -2.43 24.43 -55.42
C ALA A 163 -2.14 23.46 -56.58
N TYR A 164 -2.14 22.16 -56.32
CA TYR A 164 -1.94 21.13 -57.35
C TYR A 164 -3.07 21.09 -58.38
N GLN A 165 -4.33 21.21 -57.94
CA GLN A 165 -5.47 21.31 -58.85
C GLN A 165 -5.37 22.56 -59.75
N ASN A 166 -5.05 23.72 -59.16
CA ASN A 166 -4.85 24.96 -59.91
C ASN A 166 -3.71 24.85 -60.93
N PHE A 167 -2.60 24.21 -60.55
CA PHE A 167 -1.50 23.91 -61.46
C PHE A 167 -1.97 23.05 -62.65
N LYS A 168 -2.70 21.96 -62.40
CA LYS A 168 -3.21 21.09 -63.47
C LYS A 168 -4.21 21.80 -64.38
N GLN A 169 -5.11 22.61 -63.83
CA GLN A 169 -6.05 23.40 -64.62
C GLN A 169 -5.33 24.42 -65.50
N THR A 170 -4.32 25.11 -64.95
CA THR A 170 -3.51 26.08 -65.69
C THR A 170 -2.73 25.41 -66.81
N GLN A 171 -2.12 24.25 -66.53
CA GLN A 171 -1.41 23.46 -67.54
C GLN A 171 -2.35 23.04 -68.68
N ALA A 172 -3.57 22.59 -68.37
CA ALA A 172 -4.55 22.22 -69.39
C ALA A 172 -4.95 23.40 -70.28
N ARG A 173 -5.17 24.58 -69.67
CA ARG A 173 -5.47 25.83 -70.41
C ARG A 173 -4.30 26.26 -71.30
N LEU A 174 -3.06 26.12 -70.81
CA LEU A 174 -1.86 26.42 -71.57
C LEU A 174 -1.72 25.49 -72.78
N ASN A 175 -1.95 24.19 -72.60
CA ASN A 175 -1.92 23.22 -73.69
C ASN A 175 -2.99 23.52 -74.77
N ASP A 176 -4.20 23.92 -74.36
CA ASP A 176 -5.26 24.34 -75.30
C ASP A 176 -4.87 25.61 -76.07
N LEU A 177 -4.26 26.60 -75.40
CA LEU A 177 -3.72 27.79 -76.03
C LEU A 177 -2.61 27.45 -77.03
N GLU A 178 -1.66 26.58 -76.67
CA GLU A 178 -0.61 26.13 -77.59
C GLU A 178 -1.21 25.41 -78.81
N PHE A 179 -2.22 24.56 -78.61
CA PHE A 179 -2.93 23.90 -79.69
C PHE A 179 -3.60 24.91 -80.64
N LYS A 180 -4.27 25.93 -80.08
CA LYS A 180 -4.87 27.03 -80.86
C LYS A 180 -3.81 27.83 -81.60
N LEU A 181 -2.70 28.20 -80.95
CA LEU A 181 -1.58 28.90 -81.59
C LEU A 181 -1.01 28.10 -82.76
N ARG A 182 -0.89 26.77 -82.63
CA ARG A 182 -0.48 25.90 -83.74
C ARG A 182 -1.49 25.89 -84.88
N LYS A 183 -2.79 25.83 -84.58
CA LYS A 183 -3.89 25.83 -85.57
C LYS A 183 -4.00 27.14 -86.33
N TYR A 184 -3.93 28.27 -85.64
CA TYR A 184 -4.02 29.61 -86.21
C TYR A 184 -2.65 30.18 -86.61
N ARG A 185 -1.60 29.35 -86.66
CA ARG A 185 -0.27 29.76 -87.09
C ARG A 185 -0.35 30.21 -88.54
N VAL A 186 -0.33 31.51 -88.76
CA VAL A 186 -0.25 32.12 -90.08
C VAL A 186 1.08 31.71 -90.70
N ARG A 187 1.01 31.04 -91.85
CA ARG A 187 2.19 30.76 -92.68
C ARG A 187 2.23 31.86 -93.74
N ASP A 188 3.39 32.50 -93.90
CA ASP A 188 3.53 33.62 -94.85
C ASP A 188 3.43 33.19 -96.34
N GLN A 189 3.39 31.89 -96.64
CA GLN A 189 3.24 31.37 -98.00
C GLN A 189 1.76 31.13 -98.33
N ASN A 190 1.04 32.20 -98.64
CA ASN A 190 -0.32 32.14 -99.21
C ASN A 190 -0.35 31.93 -100.73
N LEU A 191 0.80 31.87 -101.42
CA LEU A 191 0.88 31.35 -102.78
C LEU A 191 1.37 29.91 -102.74
N LYS A 192 0.46 28.96 -102.98
CA LYS A 192 0.84 27.85 -103.87
C LYS A 192 0.78 28.45 -105.27
N GLU A 193 1.94 28.63 -105.90
CA GLU A 193 1.98 28.95 -107.33
C GLU A 193 1.19 27.86 -108.06
N ASP A 194 0.04 28.25 -108.62
CA ASP A 194 -0.72 27.37 -109.49
C ASP A 194 0.09 27.24 -110.78
N ARG A 195 0.36 26.00 -111.23
CA ARG A 195 1.26 25.74 -112.38
C ARG A 195 0.83 26.48 -113.66
N TRP A 196 -0.43 26.89 -113.75
CA TRP A 196 -0.99 27.64 -114.88
C TRP A 196 -0.73 29.15 -114.83
N SER A 197 -0.26 29.69 -113.70
CA SER A 197 0.09 31.11 -113.55
C SER A 197 1.49 31.47 -114.08
N LEU A 198 2.25 30.47 -114.57
CA LEU A 198 3.63 30.61 -115.04
C LEU A 198 3.77 30.44 -116.57
N ASP A 199 2.68 30.37 -117.34
CA ASP A 199 2.77 30.22 -118.80
C ASP A 199 3.19 31.54 -119.47
N PRO A 200 4.40 31.64 -120.06
CA PRO A 200 4.95 32.90 -120.59
C PRO A 200 4.22 33.41 -121.84
N ASN A 201 3.38 32.57 -122.47
CA ASN A 201 2.74 32.89 -123.75
C ASN A 201 1.46 33.74 -123.62
N LEU A 202 0.95 33.98 -122.41
CA LEU A 202 -0.32 34.68 -122.21
C LEU A 202 -0.19 36.18 -121.84
N TYR A 203 1.03 36.70 -121.66
CA TYR A 203 1.23 38.11 -121.33
C TYR A 203 2.11 38.84 -122.36
N TYR A 204 1.42 39.69 -123.14
CA TYR A 204 1.85 40.88 -123.91
C TYR A 204 1.45 40.83 -125.38
N ARG A 205 1.08 41.93 -126.05
CA ARG A 205 0.78 43.35 -125.71
C ARG A 205 0.25 43.93 -127.04
N LYS A 206 -0.74 44.84 -127.01
CA LYS A 206 -1.21 45.69 -128.13
C LYS A 206 -1.05 45.14 -129.56
#